data_AF-A0A943K7R4-F1
#
_entry.id   AF-A0A943K7R4-F1
#
_cell.length_a   1.000
_cell.length_b   1.000
_cell.length_c   1.000
_cell.angle_alpha   90.00
_cell.angle_beta   90.00
_cell.angle_gamma   90.00
#
_symmetry.space_group_name_H-M   'P 1'
#
loop_
_entity.id
_entity.type
_entity.pdbx_description
1 polymer ?
#
loop_
_entity_poly.entity_id
_entity_poly.type
_entity_poly.pdbx_seq_one_letter_code
_entity_poly.pdbx_strand_id
1 'polypeptide(L)' 'MRNRTVQLNIRLTEAENKRLKQHSRKAGLTASAYVRLLINGFQPKETSPSFTFSF' A
#
# COMPACT_ATOMS: atom_id res chain seq x y z
N MET A 1 -5.43 6.74 19.31
CA MET A 1 -4.12 6.67 18.61
C MET A 1 -3.78 5.19 18.37
N ARG A 2 -3.27 4.81 17.19
CA ARG A 2 -2.89 3.40 16.93
C ARG A 2 -1.44 3.17 17.38
N ASN A 3 -1.24 2.45 18.48
CA ASN A 3 0.07 2.04 18.99
C ASN A 3 0.74 1.09 17.99
N ARG A 4 1.61 1.63 17.13
CA ARG A 4 2.39 0.85 16.16
C ARG A 4 3.86 0.92 16.58
N THR A 5 4.25 0.04 17.49
CA THR A 5 5.61 -0.04 18.08
C THR A 5 6.53 -1.03 17.38
N VAL A 6 6.00 -1.88 16.50
CA VAL A 6 6.79 -2.88 15.76
C VAL A 6 7.17 -2.34 14.38
N GLN A 7 8.47 -2.31 14.09
CA GLN A 7 9.01 -1.93 12.78
C GLN A 7 9.03 -3.13 11.82
N LEU A 8 8.60 -2.91 10.58
CA LEU A 8 8.67 -3.88 9.50
C LEU A 8 9.76 -3.47 8.51
N ASN A 9 10.87 -4.20 8.50
CA ASN A 9 11.94 -4.05 7.51
C ASN A 9 11.88 -5.22 6.52
N ILE A 10 11.63 -4.93 5.25
CA ILE A 10 11.55 -5.93 4.18
C ILE A 10 12.60 -5.59 3.13
N ARG A 11 13.39 -6.60 2.74
CA ARG A 11 14.26 -6.50 1.56
C ARG A 11 13.46 -6.94 0.35
N LEU A 12 13.43 -6.09 -0.68
CA LEU A 12 12.76 -6.34 -1.93
C LEU A 12 13.77 -6.18 -3.06
N THR A 13 13.58 -6.94 -4.12
CA THR A 13 14.22 -6.64 -5.41
C THR A 13 13.65 -5.34 -5.99
N GLU A 14 14.36 -4.75 -6.96
CA GLU A 14 13.88 -3.53 -7.64
C GLU A 14 12.53 -3.75 -8.33
N ALA A 15 12.34 -4.92 -8.94
CA ALA A 15 11.10 -5.29 -9.61
C ALA A 15 9.92 -5.35 -8.63
N GLU A 16 10.11 -5.96 -7.46
CA GLU A 16 9.09 -6.05 -6.42
C GLU A 16 8.78 -4.67 -5.83
N ASN A 17 9.80 -3.84 -5.59
CA ASN A 17 9.60 -2.48 -5.10
C ASN A 17 8.81 -1.63 -6.11
N LYS A 18 9.10 -1.78 -7.41
CA LYS A 18 8.36 -1.10 -8.48
C LYS A 18 6.90 -1.55 -8.50
N ARG A 19 6.64 -2.85 -8.42
CA ARG A 19 5.27 -3.41 -8.34
C ARG A 19 4.54 -2.90 -7.11
N LEU A 20 5.17 -2.94 -5.94
CA LEU A 20 4.60 -2.47 -4.68
C LEU A 20 4.17 -1.00 -4.78
N LYS A 21 5.04 -0.12 -5.29
CA LYS A 21 4.72 1.29 -5.49
C LYS A 21 3.60 1.50 -6.51
N GLN A 22 3.58 0.72 -7.58
CA GLN A 22 2.53 0.82 -8.60
C GLN A 22 1.17 0.41 -8.04
N HIS A 23 1.10 -0.73 -7.35
CA HIS A 23 -0.14 -1.20 -6.73
C HIS A 23 -0.60 -0.28 -5.60
N SER A 24 0.31 0.23 -4.77
CA SER A 24 -0.05 1.18 -3.72
C SER A 24 -0.63 2.47 -4.31
N ARG A 25 -0.01 3.01 -5.38
CA ARG A 25 -0.54 4.18 -6.11
C ARG A 25 -1.92 3.91 -6.70
N LYS A 26 -2.11 2.76 -7.35
CA LYS A 26 -3.42 2.36 -7.90
C LYS A 26 -4.51 2.26 -6.82
N ALA A 27 -4.15 1.86 -5.61
CA ALA A 27 -5.07 1.78 -4.49
C ALA A 27 -5.25 3.13 -3.74
N GLY A 28 -4.56 4.20 -4.15
CA GLY A 28 -4.57 5.49 -3.42
C GLY A 28 -3.86 5.43 -2.06
N LEU A 29 -2.99 4.44 -1.84
CA LEU A 29 -2.34 4.18 -0.56
C LEU A 29 -0.82 4.41 -0.63
N THR A 30 -0.24 4.76 0.51
CA THR A 30 1.22 4.66 0.69
C THR A 30 1.64 3.18 0.72
N ALA A 31 2.88 2.87 0.34
CA ALA A 31 3.37 1.49 0.34
C ALA A 31 3.20 0.81 1.71
N SER A 32 3.43 1.53 2.81
CA SER A 32 3.25 0.99 4.16
C SER A 32 1.78 0.75 4.51
N ALA A 33 0.85 1.58 4.02
CA ALA A 33 -0.58 1.36 4.21
C ALA A 33 -1.08 0.18 3.36
N TYR A 34 -0.58 0.06 2.13
CA TYR A 34 -0.86 -1.04 1.22
C TYR A 34 -0.42 -2.40 1.79
N VAL A 35 0.83 -2.51 2.27
CA VAL A 35 1.33 -3.73 2.94
C VAL A 35 0.50 -4.05 4.19
N ARG A 36 0.12 -3.05 4.98
CA ARG A 36 -0.76 -3.25 6.14
C ARG A 36 -2.14 -3.79 5.76
N LEU A 37 -2.71 -3.33 4.65
CA LEU A 37 -3.99 -3.86 4.17
C LEU A 37 -3.86 -5.34 3.80
N LEU A 38 -2.81 -5.67 3.04
CA LEU A 38 -2.50 -7.04 2.63
C LEU A 38 -2.29 -7.97 3.84
N ILE A 39 -1.54 -7.54 4.86
CA ILE A 39 -1.33 -8.32 6.09
C ILE A 39 -2.66 -8.60 6.81
N ASN A 40 -3.60 -7.66 6.79
CA ASN A 40 -4.92 -7.84 7.41
C ASN A 40 -5.90 -8.66 6.54
N GLY A 41 -5.43 -9.29 5.45
CA GLY A 41 -6.27 -10.08 4.55
C GLY A 41 -7.18 -9.26 3.65
N PHE A 42 -7.09 -7.93 3.71
CA PHE A 42 -7.77 -7.06 2.78
C PHE A 42 -6.96 -7.01 1.49
N GLN A 43 -7.49 -7.57 0.41
CA GLN A 43 -6.98 -7.32 -0.92
C GLN A 43 -7.46 -5.93 -1.34
N PRO A 44 -6.56 -4.91 -1.41
CA PRO A 44 -6.93 -3.61 -1.94
C PRO A 44 -7.38 -3.82 -3.39
N LYS A 45 -8.70 -3.79 -3.61
CA LYS A 45 -9.27 -3.70 -4.95
C LYS A 45 -8.72 -2.43 -5.57
N GLU A 46 -8.33 -2.50 -6.84
CA GLU A 46 -7.94 -1.32 -7.60
C GLU A 46 -9.04 -0.28 -7.42
N THR A 47 -8.68 0.91 -6.93
CA THR A 47 -9.62 2.02 -6.90
C THR A 47 -10.00 2.25 -8.35
N SER A 48 -11.23 1.90 -8.72
CA SER A 48 -11.84 2.28 -9.98
C SER A 48 -11.51 3.76 -10.23
N PRO A 49 -11.07 4.18 -11.43
CA PRO A 49 -10.42 5.46 -11.65
C PRO A 49 -11.38 6.67 -11.63
N SER A 50 -12.28 6.76 -10.65
CA SER A 50 -13.32 7.80 -10.56
C SER A 50 -13.29 8.64 -9.29
N PHE A 51 -12.29 8.51 -8.41
CA PHE A 51 -12.18 9.40 -7.25
C PHE A 51 -10.77 9.97 -7.09
N THR A 52 -10.42 10.87 -8.02
CA THR A 52 -9.47 11.93 -7.75
C THR A 52 -10.10 12.91 -6.76
N PHE A 53 -9.82 12.75 -5.46
CA PHE A 53 -9.97 13.87 -4.53
C PHE A 53 -8.86 14.86 -4.85
N SER A 54 -9.22 15.90 -5.60
CA SER A 54 -8.44 17.11 -5.77
C SER A 54 -8.45 17.87 -4.44
N PHE A 55 -7.27 18.28 -3.97
CA PHE A 55 -7.08 19.29 -2.93
C PHE A 55 -6.00 20.25 -3.41
#